data_AF-A0A1I4BS75-F1
#
_entry.id   AF-A0A1I4BS75-F1
#
_cell.length_a   1.000
_cell.length_b   1.000
_cell.length_c   1.000
_cell.angle_alpha   90.00
_cell.angle_beta   90.00
_cell.angle_gamma   90.00
#
_symmetry.space_group_name_H-M   'P 1'
#
loop_
_entity.id
_entity.type
_entity.pdbx_description
1 polymer ?
#
loop_
_entity_poly.entity_id
_entity_poly.type
_entity_poly.pdbx_seq_one_letter_code
_entity_poly.pdbx_strand_id
1 'polypeptide(L)'
;MSKTYQTKRRCARQAAEDVTVPSSVGLAIEHIAASMKAGLLALAVQSGLAVMFALLEEDVTALCGPRGKHNPERTAVRHGHDAGSVVLGGRRLPIRRPRVRTADGTGEVAIPAYELFSSTEVLDEMALGRMLGKLSSRRYRLGLEPVGTEVEHAAVGTSKSAISRRFVAATERALAELMNADLSELELAALMLDGVHFGEHTCIVALGIGVDGAKHPLALVEGSTENATLARELIVSLRERGLDVTAPILVVLWTGPRRCAGRCWMCSITR
;
A
#
# COMPACT_ATOMS: atom_id res chain seq x y z
N MET A 1 -0.59 -18.24 -60.44
CA MET A 1 -1.12 -17.90 -59.10
C MET A 1 0.01 -17.34 -58.25
N SER A 2 -0.02 -16.03 -58.04
CA SER A 2 1.12 -15.20 -57.63
C SER A 2 1.39 -15.23 -56.12
N LYS A 3 2.67 -15.03 -55.79
CA LYS A 3 3.33 -14.98 -54.47
C LYS A 3 2.67 -13.99 -53.50
N THR A 4 1.52 -14.35 -52.95
CA THR A 4 0.80 -13.48 -52.01
C THR A 4 1.31 -13.61 -50.57
N TYR A 5 1.98 -14.73 -50.25
CA TYR A 5 2.48 -15.01 -48.89
C TYR A 5 3.79 -14.27 -48.55
N GLN A 6 4.64 -13.98 -49.54
CA GLN A 6 5.90 -13.26 -49.32
C GLN A 6 5.70 -11.74 -49.18
N THR A 7 4.64 -11.19 -49.78
CA THR A 7 4.34 -9.73 -49.75
C THR A 7 3.79 -9.29 -48.39
N LYS A 8 2.94 -10.10 -47.74
CA LYS A 8 2.40 -9.78 -46.40
C LYS A 8 3.47 -9.76 -45.30
N ARG A 9 4.49 -10.63 -45.39
CA ARG A 9 5.63 -10.66 -44.44
C ARG A 9 6.58 -9.47 -44.60
N ARG A 10 6.73 -8.91 -45.82
CA ARG A 10 7.51 -7.68 -46.04
C ARG A 10 6.77 -6.44 -45.53
N CYS A 11 5.46 -6.34 -45.77
CA CYS A 11 4.66 -5.20 -45.32
C CYS A 11 4.57 -5.09 -43.78
N ALA A 12 4.43 -6.23 -43.09
CA ALA A 12 4.46 -6.26 -41.62
C ALA A 12 5.85 -5.97 -41.01
N ARG A 13 6.93 -6.21 -41.76
CA ARG A 13 8.31 -5.88 -41.34
C ARG A 13 8.66 -4.41 -41.59
N GLN A 14 8.08 -3.80 -42.63
CA GLN A 14 8.28 -2.38 -42.97
C GLN A 14 7.43 -1.43 -42.14
N ALA A 15 6.29 -1.86 -41.58
CA ALA A 15 5.51 -1.03 -40.67
C ALA A 15 6.17 -0.83 -39.29
N ALA A 16 7.23 -1.59 -38.98
CA ALA A 16 8.01 -1.44 -37.75
C ALA A 16 9.20 -0.47 -37.91
N GLU A 17 9.40 0.12 -39.09
CA GLU A 17 10.66 0.82 -39.42
C GLU A 17 10.53 2.31 -39.69
N ASP A 18 9.40 2.96 -39.38
CA ASP A 18 9.34 4.42 -39.48
C ASP A 18 8.38 5.06 -38.46
N VAL A 19 8.73 4.92 -37.17
CA VAL A 19 8.27 5.88 -36.16
C VAL A 19 9.29 7.00 -36.16
N THR A 20 8.97 8.10 -36.86
CA THR A 20 9.80 9.31 -36.84
C THR A 20 9.60 10.01 -35.50
N VAL A 21 10.58 9.86 -34.61
CA VAL A 21 10.56 10.47 -33.29
C VAL A 21 11.34 11.79 -33.32
N PRO A 22 10.81 12.91 -32.81
CA PRO A 22 11.52 14.19 -32.78
C PRO A 22 12.89 14.10 -32.09
N SER A 23 13.86 14.89 -32.55
CA SER A 23 15.27 14.83 -32.09
C SER A 23 15.47 15.09 -30.59
N SER A 24 14.59 15.86 -29.95
CA SER A 24 14.55 16.05 -28.50
C SER A 24 14.11 14.80 -27.72
N VAL A 25 13.36 13.92 -28.38
CA VAL A 25 12.92 12.62 -27.85
C VAL A 25 13.92 11.52 -28.28
N GLY A 26 14.64 11.69 -29.39
CA GLY A 26 15.65 10.76 -29.90
C GLY A 26 16.80 10.44 -28.94
N LEU A 27 17.31 11.43 -28.20
CA LEU A 27 18.39 11.23 -27.21
C LEU A 27 17.91 10.46 -25.96
N ALA A 28 16.61 10.48 -25.67
CA ALA A 28 16.00 9.67 -24.61
C ALA A 28 15.63 8.25 -25.10
N ILE A 29 15.36 8.09 -26.40
CA ILE A 29 14.87 6.83 -26.96
C ILE A 29 15.94 5.74 -27.08
N GLU A 30 17.21 6.04 -27.30
CA GLU A 30 18.21 4.96 -27.38
C GLU A 30 18.34 4.17 -26.07
N HIS A 31 18.19 4.82 -24.91
CA HIS A 31 18.13 4.17 -23.59
C HIS A 31 16.79 3.47 -23.32
N ILE A 32 15.72 3.87 -24.01
CA ILE A 32 14.33 3.46 -23.75
C ILE A 32 13.82 2.43 -24.78
N ALA A 33 14.44 2.34 -25.96
CA ALA A 33 14.02 1.48 -27.06
C ALA A 33 14.11 -0.02 -26.71
N ALA A 34 15.05 -0.39 -25.83
CA ALA A 34 15.12 -1.74 -25.28
C ALA A 34 13.86 -2.08 -24.45
N SER A 35 13.34 -1.10 -23.70
CA SER A 35 12.13 -1.25 -22.87
C SER A 35 10.84 -1.26 -23.67
N MET A 36 10.81 -0.67 -24.87
CA MET A 36 9.64 -0.75 -25.76
C MET A 36 9.29 -2.20 -26.12
N LYS A 37 10.29 -3.08 -26.23
CA LYS A 37 10.07 -4.51 -26.47
C LYS A 37 9.52 -5.24 -25.24
N ALA A 38 9.74 -4.70 -24.04
CA ALA A 38 9.21 -5.22 -22.78
C ALA A 38 7.78 -4.72 -22.47
N GLY A 39 7.27 -3.75 -23.24
CA GLY A 39 5.90 -3.24 -23.15
C GLY A 39 5.80 -1.82 -22.59
N LEU A 40 4.59 -1.24 -22.71
CA LEU A 40 4.32 0.15 -22.35
C LEU A 40 4.61 0.46 -20.87
N LEU A 41 4.34 -0.49 -19.97
CA LEU A 41 4.60 -0.28 -18.54
C LEU A 41 6.10 -0.19 -18.25
N ALA A 42 6.94 -1.03 -18.87
CA ALA A 42 8.39 -0.95 -18.73
C ALA A 42 8.93 0.40 -19.25
N LEU A 43 8.41 0.88 -20.39
CA LEU A 43 8.69 2.20 -20.93
C LEU A 43 8.32 3.32 -19.94
N ALA A 44 7.12 3.27 -19.37
CA ALA A 44 6.64 4.26 -18.41
C ALA A 44 7.51 4.28 -17.14
N VAL A 45 7.91 3.11 -16.65
CA VAL A 45 8.79 2.98 -15.48
C VAL A 45 10.15 3.62 -15.74
N GLN A 46 10.80 3.30 -16.87
CA GLN A 46 12.10 3.89 -17.20
C GLN A 46 12.03 5.41 -17.37
N SER A 47 10.99 5.89 -18.05
CA SER A 47 10.76 7.33 -18.21
C SER A 47 10.52 8.03 -16.87
N GLY A 48 9.71 7.42 -16.00
CA GLY A 48 9.44 7.91 -14.64
C GLY A 48 10.69 7.97 -13.77
N LEU A 49 11.57 6.96 -13.85
CA LEU A 49 12.85 6.95 -13.14
C LEU A 49 13.78 8.06 -13.64
N ALA A 50 13.82 8.33 -14.94
CA ALA A 50 14.61 9.43 -15.49
C ALA A 50 14.13 10.79 -14.98
N VAL A 51 12.81 11.01 -14.94
CA VAL A 51 12.21 12.23 -14.36
C VAL A 51 12.53 12.35 -12.88
N MET A 52 12.40 11.26 -12.12
CA MET A 52 12.76 11.22 -10.71
C MET A 52 14.22 11.64 -10.47
N PHE A 53 15.18 11.10 -11.23
CA PHE A 53 16.59 11.50 -11.09
C PHE A 53 16.82 12.98 -11.43
N ALA A 54 16.10 13.53 -12.42
CA ALA A 54 16.17 14.95 -12.73
C ALA A 54 15.63 15.83 -11.57
N LEU A 55 14.53 15.42 -10.94
CA LEU A 55 14.00 16.11 -9.74
C LEU A 55 14.97 16.06 -8.57
N LEU A 56 15.65 14.93 -8.34
CA LEU A 56 16.66 14.82 -7.29
C LEU A 56 17.84 15.77 -7.53
N GLU A 57 18.32 15.90 -8.78
CA GLU A 57 19.40 16.83 -9.12
C GLU A 57 18.97 18.30 -9.04
N GLU A 58 17.70 18.59 -9.35
CA GLU A 58 17.13 19.93 -9.17
C GLU A 58 17.09 20.32 -7.69
N ASP A 59 16.60 19.43 -6.81
CA ASP A 59 16.60 19.67 -5.35
C ASP A 59 18.02 19.87 -4.81
N VAL A 60 18.97 19.05 -5.26
CA VAL A 60 20.39 19.21 -4.90
C VAL A 60 20.92 20.57 -5.36
N THR A 61 20.49 21.03 -6.53
CA THR A 61 20.85 22.33 -7.08
C THR A 61 20.21 23.48 -6.31
N ALA A 62 18.96 23.34 -5.89
CA ALA A 62 18.30 24.30 -5.01
C ALA A 62 19.02 24.41 -3.65
N LEU A 63 19.45 23.28 -3.08
CA LEU A 63 20.15 23.24 -1.78
C LEU A 63 21.60 23.75 -1.85
N CYS A 64 22.34 23.37 -2.88
CA CYS A 64 23.79 23.58 -2.95
C CYS A 64 24.23 24.62 -3.98
N GLY A 65 23.29 25.20 -4.75
CA GLY A 65 23.59 26.01 -5.93
C GLY A 65 24.04 25.18 -7.14
N PRO A 66 24.25 25.82 -8.30
CA PRO A 66 24.66 25.17 -9.54
C PRO A 66 26.05 24.52 -9.42
N ARG A 67 26.22 23.36 -10.08
CA ARG A 67 27.46 22.60 -10.03
C ARG A 67 28.63 23.41 -10.60
N GLY A 68 29.78 23.36 -9.90
CA GLY A 68 31.01 24.01 -10.34
C GLY A 68 31.08 25.52 -10.11
N LYS A 69 30.05 26.15 -9.52
CA LYS A 69 30.10 27.56 -9.14
C LYS A 69 30.39 27.70 -7.65
N HIS A 70 31.35 28.56 -7.31
CA HIS A 70 31.68 28.84 -5.92
C HIS A 70 30.62 29.77 -5.31
N ASN A 71 30.04 29.37 -4.18
CA ASN A 71 29.20 30.23 -3.34
C ASN A 71 29.84 30.33 -1.94
N PRO A 72 30.28 31.54 -1.51
CA PRO A 72 30.85 31.74 -0.18
C PRO A 72 29.79 31.64 0.94
N GLU A 73 28.51 31.94 0.66
CA GLU A 73 27.40 31.87 1.61
C GLU A 73 26.66 30.52 1.57
N ARG A 74 27.30 29.47 1.08
CA ARG A 74 26.66 28.15 0.97
C ARG A 74 26.29 27.60 2.34
N THR A 75 25.08 27.09 2.46
CA THR A 75 24.57 26.40 3.65
C THR A 75 24.65 24.88 3.52
N ALA A 76 24.78 24.36 2.29
CA ALA A 76 24.91 22.94 2.00
C ALA A 76 25.94 22.66 0.90
N VAL A 77 26.47 21.44 0.89
CA VAL A 77 27.48 20.94 -0.06
C VAL A 77 27.10 19.56 -0.60
N ARG A 78 27.42 19.34 -1.88
CA ARG A 78 27.32 18.01 -2.51
C ARG A 78 28.37 17.07 -1.90
N HIS A 79 27.94 15.88 -1.52
CA HIS A 79 28.78 14.89 -0.85
C HIS A 79 28.67 13.51 -1.52
N GLY A 80 28.66 13.50 -2.85
CA GLY A 80 28.62 12.28 -3.66
C GLY A 80 27.23 11.66 -3.73
N HIS A 81 27.19 10.34 -3.78
CA HIS A 81 25.97 9.54 -3.86
C HIS A 81 26.03 8.40 -2.84
N ASP A 82 24.88 8.00 -2.35
CA ASP A 82 24.74 6.88 -1.41
C ASP A 82 23.76 5.83 -1.95
N ALA A 83 23.79 4.63 -1.36
CA ALA A 83 22.80 3.61 -1.62
C ALA A 83 21.45 4.07 -1.03
N GLY A 84 20.42 4.05 -1.87
CA GLY A 84 19.04 4.36 -1.49
C GLY A 84 18.09 3.37 -2.12
N SER A 85 16.80 3.52 -1.84
CA SER A 85 15.78 2.83 -2.61
C SER A 85 14.48 3.60 -2.59
N VAL A 86 13.75 3.47 -3.70
CA VAL A 86 12.44 4.10 -3.91
C VAL A 86 11.37 3.04 -4.04
N VAL A 87 10.12 3.43 -3.80
CA VAL A 87 8.96 2.55 -3.96
C VAL A 87 8.50 2.57 -5.41
N LEU A 88 8.27 1.38 -5.97
CA LEU A 88 7.73 1.19 -7.32
C LEU A 88 6.60 0.15 -7.26
N GLY A 89 5.37 0.63 -7.13
CA GLY A 89 4.22 -0.25 -6.89
C GLY A 89 4.48 -1.15 -5.67
N GLY A 90 4.26 -2.46 -5.79
CA GLY A 90 4.47 -3.42 -4.71
C GLY A 90 5.93 -3.81 -4.41
N ARG A 91 6.93 -3.10 -4.94
CA ARG A 91 8.35 -3.45 -4.75
C ARG A 91 9.20 -2.21 -4.42
N ARG A 92 10.42 -2.45 -3.93
CA ARG A 92 11.43 -1.39 -3.78
C ARG A 92 12.47 -1.52 -4.87
N LEU A 93 12.89 -0.41 -5.44
CA LEU A 93 13.97 -0.37 -6.41
C LEU A 93 15.20 0.27 -5.76
N PRO A 94 16.34 -0.44 -5.67
CA PRO A 94 17.59 0.17 -5.24
C PRO A 94 18.04 1.25 -6.25
N ILE A 95 18.46 2.39 -5.73
CA ILE A 95 18.98 3.51 -6.53
C ILE A 95 20.27 4.05 -5.92
N ARG A 96 21.02 4.81 -6.72
CA ARG A 96 22.09 5.69 -6.23
C ARG A 96 21.50 7.09 -6.06
N ARG A 97 21.23 7.49 -4.83
CA ARG A 97 20.68 8.82 -4.53
C ARG A 97 21.81 9.82 -4.33
N PRO A 98 21.66 11.08 -4.77
CA PRO A 98 22.57 12.14 -4.38
C PRO A 98 22.62 12.31 -2.86
N ARG A 99 23.75 12.77 -2.34
CA ARG A 99 23.94 13.03 -0.91
C ARG A 99 24.34 14.49 -0.72
N VAL A 100 23.64 15.17 0.18
CA VAL A 100 23.88 16.57 0.53
C VAL A 100 24.19 16.68 2.02
N ARG A 101 25.19 17.46 2.39
CA ARG A 101 25.51 17.75 3.79
C ARG A 101 25.47 19.24 4.05
N THR A 102 25.24 19.61 5.31
CA THR A 102 25.38 21.00 5.74
C THR A 102 26.82 21.47 5.52
N ALA A 103 27.01 22.76 5.24
CA ALA A 103 28.32 23.31 4.91
C ALA A 103 29.29 23.28 6.11
N ASP A 104 28.75 23.29 7.33
CA ASP A 104 29.47 23.10 8.60
C ASP A 104 29.82 21.62 8.88
N GLY A 105 29.34 20.69 8.05
CA GLY A 105 29.58 19.26 8.16
C GLY A 105 28.79 18.53 9.27
N THR A 106 27.93 19.24 10.00
CA THR A 106 27.22 18.70 11.18
C THR A 106 26.21 17.61 10.85
N GLY A 107 25.58 17.68 9.67
CA GLY A 107 24.51 16.75 9.32
C GLY A 107 24.36 16.47 7.83
N GLU A 108 23.53 15.48 7.54
CA GLU A 108 22.99 15.24 6.20
C GLU A 108 21.72 16.06 6.01
N VAL A 109 21.55 16.65 4.83
CA VAL A 109 20.37 17.44 4.47
C VAL A 109 19.44 16.56 3.66
N ALA A 110 18.16 16.54 4.07
CA ALA A 110 17.12 15.82 3.36
C ALA A 110 16.92 16.40 1.95
N ILE A 111 16.67 15.51 0.99
CA ILE A 111 16.32 15.86 -0.39
C ILE A 111 14.81 15.61 -0.52
N PRO A 112 13.97 16.66 -0.63
CA PRO A 112 12.51 16.52 -0.57
C PRO A 112 11.94 15.49 -1.56
N ALA A 113 12.40 15.51 -2.81
CA ALA A 113 11.97 14.54 -3.81
C ALA A 113 12.34 13.10 -3.39
N TYR A 114 13.51 12.88 -2.77
CA TYR A 114 13.89 11.54 -2.32
C TYR A 114 12.98 11.04 -1.21
N GLU A 115 12.60 11.89 -0.25
CA GLU A 115 11.67 11.52 0.83
C GLU A 115 10.32 11.10 0.25
N LEU A 116 9.80 11.84 -0.72
CA LEU A 116 8.55 11.51 -1.40
C LEU A 116 8.61 10.13 -2.08
N PHE A 117 9.65 9.85 -2.87
CA PHE A 117 9.77 8.59 -3.59
C PHE A 117 10.20 7.40 -2.72
N SER A 118 10.76 7.64 -1.53
CA SER A 118 11.19 6.59 -0.60
C SER A 118 10.14 6.22 0.45
N SER A 119 9.05 6.99 0.58
CA SER A 119 7.93 6.70 1.48
C SER A 119 7.35 5.30 1.23
N THR A 120 7.15 4.53 2.31
CA THR A 120 6.63 3.15 2.24
C THR A 120 5.12 3.06 2.36
N GLU A 121 4.41 4.16 2.58
CA GLU A 121 2.96 4.15 2.81
C GLU A 121 2.22 3.49 1.65
N VAL A 122 2.53 3.89 0.41
CA VAL A 122 1.96 3.30 -0.81
C VAL A 122 2.31 1.81 -0.91
N LEU A 123 3.53 1.43 -0.51
CA LEU A 123 3.98 0.04 -0.55
C LEU A 123 3.23 -0.83 0.46
N ASP A 124 2.96 -0.29 1.64
CA ASP A 124 2.27 -0.97 2.74
C ASP A 124 0.79 -1.17 2.43
N GLU A 125 0.12 -0.13 1.92
CA GLU A 125 -1.27 -0.22 1.43
C GLU A 125 -1.41 -1.24 0.30
N MET A 126 -0.49 -1.22 -0.66
CA MET A 126 -0.44 -2.18 -1.76
C MET A 126 -0.19 -3.62 -1.32
N ALA A 127 0.60 -3.83 -0.27
CA ALA A 127 0.84 -5.15 0.31
C ALA A 127 -0.42 -5.66 1.02
N LEU A 128 -1.05 -4.79 1.83
CA LEU A 128 -2.29 -5.07 2.53
C LEU A 128 -3.40 -5.44 1.55
N GLY A 129 -3.70 -4.59 0.57
CA GLY A 129 -4.77 -4.82 -0.41
C GLY A 129 -4.61 -6.12 -1.18
N ARG A 130 -3.39 -6.44 -1.63
CA ARG A 130 -3.11 -7.73 -2.32
C ARG A 130 -3.33 -8.93 -1.41
N MET A 131 -2.90 -8.85 -0.15
CA MET A 131 -3.08 -9.94 0.81
C MET A 131 -4.55 -10.14 1.21
N LEU A 132 -5.30 -9.06 1.40
CA LEU A 132 -6.76 -9.11 1.57
C LEU A 132 -7.46 -9.69 0.34
N GLY A 133 -6.91 -9.44 -0.86
CA GLY A 133 -7.28 -10.11 -2.11
C GLY A 133 -6.88 -11.58 -2.22
N LYS A 134 -6.55 -12.24 -1.10
CA LYS A 134 -6.17 -13.67 -0.98
C LYS A 134 -4.84 -14.06 -1.64
N LEU A 135 -3.96 -13.11 -1.96
CA LEU A 135 -2.59 -13.44 -2.35
C LEU A 135 -1.76 -13.78 -1.10
N SER A 136 -1.18 -14.98 -1.08
CA SER A 136 -0.23 -15.34 -0.03
C SER A 136 1.09 -14.58 -0.17
N SER A 137 1.76 -14.31 0.95
CA SER A 137 3.08 -13.67 0.97
C SER A 137 4.14 -14.40 0.14
N ARG A 138 4.02 -15.72 -0.03
CA ARG A 138 4.90 -16.54 -0.90
C ARG A 138 4.65 -16.31 -2.38
N ARG A 139 3.40 -16.02 -2.76
CA ARG A 139 2.97 -15.78 -4.14
C ARG A 139 2.82 -14.30 -4.47
N TYR A 140 3.24 -13.41 -3.56
CA TYR A 140 3.09 -11.96 -3.72
C TYR A 140 3.62 -11.45 -5.07
N ARG A 141 4.76 -11.98 -5.53
CA ARG A 141 5.35 -11.63 -6.83
C ARG A 141 4.46 -11.92 -8.03
N LEU A 142 3.50 -12.85 -7.93
CA LEU A 142 2.55 -13.14 -9.01
C LEU A 142 1.50 -12.03 -9.18
N GLY A 143 1.25 -11.22 -8.15
CA GLY A 143 0.34 -10.08 -8.21
C GLY A 143 1.02 -8.76 -8.56
N LEU A 144 2.28 -8.80 -9.00
CA LEU A 144 3.06 -7.64 -9.39
C LEU A 144 3.00 -7.45 -10.91
N GLU A 145 2.90 -6.19 -11.32
CA GLU A 145 2.82 -5.80 -12.72
C GLU A 145 4.19 -6.00 -13.41
N PRO A 146 4.22 -6.34 -14.71
CA PRO A 146 5.48 -6.50 -15.44
C PRO A 146 6.09 -5.12 -15.75
N VAL A 147 7.24 -4.81 -15.14
CA VAL A 147 7.89 -3.49 -15.21
C VAL A 147 9.19 -3.51 -15.99
N GLY A 148 9.47 -4.61 -16.68
CA GLY A 148 10.69 -4.85 -17.43
C GLY A 148 11.70 -5.66 -16.62
N THR A 149 12.44 -6.51 -17.34
CA THR A 149 13.32 -7.53 -16.76
C THR A 149 14.40 -6.93 -15.85
N GLU A 150 15.05 -5.86 -16.28
CA GLU A 150 16.13 -5.21 -15.50
C GLU A 150 15.63 -4.69 -14.15
N VAL A 151 14.48 -4.01 -14.16
CA VAL A 151 13.84 -3.47 -12.94
C VAL A 151 13.37 -4.62 -12.04
N GLU A 152 12.80 -5.67 -12.61
CA GLU A 152 12.38 -6.85 -11.87
C GLU A 152 13.53 -7.60 -11.21
N HIS A 153 14.68 -7.70 -11.90
CA HIS A 153 15.89 -8.32 -11.36
C HIS A 153 16.53 -7.48 -10.25
N ALA A 154 16.50 -6.16 -10.37
CA ALA A 154 17.02 -5.25 -9.36
C ALA A 154 16.09 -5.08 -8.15
N ALA A 155 14.79 -5.33 -8.32
CA ALA A 155 13.79 -5.08 -7.28
C ALA A 155 14.00 -5.92 -6.02
N VAL A 156 13.80 -5.27 -4.86
CA VAL A 156 13.93 -5.87 -3.54
C VAL A 156 12.67 -5.69 -2.72
N GLY A 157 12.64 -6.29 -1.53
CA GLY A 157 11.54 -6.12 -0.59
C GLY A 157 10.28 -6.95 -0.89
N THR A 158 10.33 -7.89 -1.83
CA THR A 158 9.19 -8.76 -2.21
C THR A 158 9.30 -10.18 -1.63
N SER A 159 10.18 -10.37 -0.63
CA SER A 159 10.36 -11.67 0.03
C SER A 159 9.19 -11.97 0.97
N LYS A 160 8.92 -13.27 1.21
CA LYS A 160 7.86 -13.72 2.14
C LYS A 160 7.91 -12.96 3.47
N SER A 161 9.09 -12.87 4.09
CA SER A 161 9.26 -12.23 5.39
C SER A 161 9.08 -10.71 5.33
N ALA A 162 9.53 -10.06 4.24
CA ALA A 162 9.31 -8.61 4.07
C ALA A 162 7.82 -8.28 3.92
N ILE A 163 7.10 -9.04 3.10
CA ILE A 163 5.65 -8.87 2.91
C ILE A 163 4.88 -9.20 4.18
N SER A 164 5.25 -10.28 4.88
CA SER A 164 4.61 -10.66 6.14
C SER A 164 4.74 -9.57 7.20
N ARG A 165 5.93 -8.97 7.36
CA ARG A 165 6.13 -7.89 8.35
C ARG A 165 5.31 -6.64 8.02
N ARG A 166 5.25 -6.26 6.74
CA ARG A 166 4.43 -5.12 6.31
C ARG A 166 2.95 -5.37 6.53
N PHE A 167 2.48 -6.56 6.17
CA PHE A 167 1.10 -6.93 6.39
C PHE A 167 0.73 -6.87 7.87
N VAL A 168 1.55 -7.47 8.75
CA VAL A 168 1.35 -7.42 10.19
C VAL A 168 1.28 -5.98 10.68
N ALA A 169 2.27 -5.14 10.36
CA ALA A 169 2.31 -3.74 10.79
C ALA A 169 1.10 -2.93 10.27
N ALA A 170 0.71 -3.13 9.00
CA ALA A 170 -0.44 -2.45 8.41
C ALA A 170 -1.76 -2.91 9.05
N THR A 171 -1.93 -4.21 9.29
CA THR A 171 -3.12 -4.75 9.96
C THR A 171 -3.19 -4.37 11.43
N GLU A 172 -2.06 -4.30 12.15
CA GLU A 172 -2.00 -3.83 13.53
C GLU A 172 -2.45 -2.38 13.62
N ARG A 173 -1.96 -1.52 12.72
CA ARG A 173 -2.40 -0.13 12.64
C ARG A 173 -3.89 -0.02 12.34
N ALA A 174 -4.38 -0.69 11.28
CA ALA A 174 -5.79 -0.64 10.90
C ALA A 174 -6.72 -1.20 11.99
N LEU A 175 -6.30 -2.27 12.68
CA LEU A 175 -7.03 -2.83 13.80
C LEU A 175 -7.01 -1.88 15.01
N ALA A 176 -5.88 -1.24 15.31
CA ALA A 176 -5.80 -0.26 16.38
C ALA A 176 -6.69 0.97 16.08
N GLU A 177 -6.71 1.46 14.84
CA GLU A 177 -7.60 2.53 14.41
C GLU A 177 -9.07 2.12 14.59
N LEU A 178 -9.46 0.92 14.15
CA LEU A 178 -10.81 0.37 14.35
C LEU A 178 -11.18 0.25 15.85
N MET A 179 -10.27 -0.28 16.66
CA MET A 179 -10.51 -0.55 18.08
C MET A 179 -10.55 0.74 18.92
N ASN A 180 -10.00 1.86 18.43
CA ASN A 180 -9.99 3.15 19.11
C ASN A 180 -10.90 4.21 18.46
N ALA A 181 -11.65 3.85 17.42
CA ALA A 181 -12.56 4.77 16.76
C ALA A 181 -13.59 5.34 17.75
N ASP A 182 -13.82 6.66 17.66
CA ASP A 182 -14.89 7.34 18.38
C ASP A 182 -16.24 6.93 17.79
N LEU A 183 -17.16 6.52 18.66
CA LEU A 183 -18.49 6.04 18.30
C LEU A 183 -19.59 7.01 18.75
N SER A 184 -19.24 8.20 19.25
CA SER A 184 -20.18 9.18 19.80
C SER A 184 -21.20 9.71 18.81
N GLU A 185 -20.83 9.84 17.54
CA GLU A 185 -21.72 10.28 16.46
C GLU A 185 -22.48 9.12 15.78
N LEU A 186 -22.24 7.88 16.21
CA LEU A 186 -22.80 6.71 15.56
C LEU A 186 -24.16 6.32 16.14
N GLU A 187 -25.22 6.64 15.43
CA GLU A 187 -26.59 6.20 15.76
C GLU A 187 -26.87 4.81 15.17
N LEU A 188 -26.96 3.79 16.04
CA LEU A 188 -27.22 2.41 15.62
C LEU A 188 -28.70 2.04 15.69
N ALA A 189 -29.20 1.41 14.64
CA ALA A 189 -30.47 0.67 14.67
C ALA A 189 -30.28 -0.75 15.24
N ALA A 190 -29.13 -1.38 14.95
CA ALA A 190 -28.82 -2.72 15.45
C ALA A 190 -27.32 -2.92 15.73
N LEU A 191 -27.04 -3.83 16.66
CA LEU A 191 -25.71 -4.33 16.98
C LEU A 191 -25.70 -5.85 16.80
N MET A 192 -24.83 -6.36 15.94
CA MET A 192 -24.65 -7.79 15.70
C MET A 192 -23.32 -8.25 16.31
N LEU A 193 -23.35 -9.30 17.13
CA LEU A 193 -22.17 -10.00 17.60
C LEU A 193 -22.14 -11.40 16.98
N ASP A 194 -21.05 -11.70 16.28
CA ASP A 194 -20.86 -12.99 15.61
C ASP A 194 -19.49 -13.59 15.91
N GLY A 195 -19.43 -14.92 16.05
CA GLY A 195 -18.21 -15.68 16.25
C GLY A 195 -17.67 -16.22 14.93
N VAL A 196 -16.46 -15.83 14.57
CA VAL A 196 -15.76 -16.30 13.36
C VAL A 196 -14.57 -17.16 13.75
N HIS A 197 -14.45 -18.33 13.12
CA HIS A 197 -13.33 -19.24 13.34
C HIS A 197 -12.19 -18.98 12.33
N PHE A 198 -10.98 -18.75 12.83
CA PHE A 198 -9.75 -18.56 12.07
C PHE A 198 -8.71 -19.61 12.47
N GLY A 199 -8.74 -20.76 11.79
CA GLY A 199 -7.87 -21.89 12.15
C GLY A 199 -8.22 -22.42 13.53
N GLU A 200 -7.27 -22.37 14.46
CA GLU A 200 -7.46 -22.75 15.87
C GLU A 200 -8.02 -21.60 16.72
N HIS A 201 -8.05 -20.39 16.18
CA HIS A 201 -8.54 -19.20 16.89
C HIS A 201 -10.02 -19.00 16.63
N THR A 202 -10.69 -18.46 17.62
CA THR A 202 -12.04 -17.94 17.48
C THR A 202 -11.97 -16.44 17.75
N CYS A 203 -12.69 -15.65 16.96
CA CYS A 203 -12.81 -14.22 17.15
C CYS A 203 -14.28 -13.84 17.24
N ILE A 204 -14.61 -12.89 18.11
CA ILE A 204 -15.91 -12.24 18.13
C ILE A 204 -15.80 -10.93 17.36
N VAL A 205 -16.73 -10.72 16.43
CA VAL A 205 -16.86 -9.51 15.63
C VAL A 205 -18.08 -8.74 16.12
N ALA A 206 -17.92 -7.46 16.41
CA ALA A 206 -19.02 -6.52 16.60
C ALA A 206 -19.26 -5.72 15.32
N LEU A 207 -20.50 -5.76 14.84
CA LEU A 207 -20.94 -5.04 13.64
C LEU A 207 -22.18 -4.21 13.98
N GLY A 208 -22.06 -2.88 13.85
CA GLY A 208 -23.17 -1.95 13.96
C GLY A 208 -23.88 -1.80 12.62
N ILE A 209 -25.20 -1.65 12.67
CA ILE A 209 -26.02 -1.19 11.55
C ILE A 209 -26.55 0.18 11.93
N GLY A 210 -26.12 1.21 11.22
CA GLY A 210 -26.57 2.58 11.40
C GLY A 210 -28.06 2.73 11.11
N VAL A 211 -28.67 3.79 11.62
CA VAL A 211 -30.06 4.17 11.29
C VAL A 211 -30.26 4.46 9.79
N ASP A 212 -29.19 4.79 9.09
CA ASP A 212 -29.12 4.93 7.63
C ASP A 212 -28.99 3.59 6.89
N GLY A 213 -28.84 2.48 7.61
CA GLY A 213 -28.63 1.13 7.08
C GLY A 213 -27.17 0.80 6.73
N ALA A 214 -26.22 1.71 6.96
CA ALA A 214 -24.80 1.45 6.73
C ALA A 214 -24.25 0.46 7.77
N LYS A 215 -23.33 -0.41 7.35
CA LYS A 215 -22.72 -1.42 8.22
C LYS A 215 -21.35 -0.94 8.66
N HIS A 216 -21.14 -0.86 9.96
CA HIS A 216 -19.91 -0.37 10.59
C HIS A 216 -19.26 -1.48 11.40
N PRO A 217 -18.08 -1.99 11.01
CA PRO A 217 -17.27 -2.81 11.91
C PRO A 217 -16.95 -1.96 13.15
N LEU A 218 -17.18 -2.49 14.35
CA LEU A 218 -16.97 -1.74 15.60
C LEU A 218 -15.83 -2.30 16.45
N ALA A 219 -15.64 -3.62 16.39
CA ALA A 219 -14.58 -4.28 17.14
C ALA A 219 -14.33 -5.72 16.64
N LEU A 220 -13.13 -6.21 16.91
CA LEU A 220 -12.70 -7.59 16.71
C LEU A 220 -11.89 -8.02 17.94
N VAL A 221 -12.35 -9.07 18.63
CA VAL A 221 -11.66 -9.59 19.82
C VAL A 221 -11.43 -11.08 19.66
N GLU A 222 -10.18 -11.51 19.88
CA GLU A 222 -9.84 -12.93 19.93
C GLU A 222 -10.34 -13.55 21.24
N GLY A 223 -11.05 -14.66 21.15
CA GLY A 223 -11.61 -15.36 22.31
C GLY A 223 -12.42 -16.58 21.92
N SER A 224 -12.66 -17.50 22.85
CA SER A 224 -13.49 -18.68 22.59
C SER A 224 -14.97 -18.31 22.42
N THR A 225 -15.72 -19.06 21.59
CA THR A 225 -17.13 -18.81 21.19
C THR A 225 -18.15 -18.84 22.34
N GLU A 226 -17.73 -18.94 23.59
CA GLU A 226 -18.63 -19.22 24.73
C GLU A 226 -18.36 -18.34 25.96
N ASN A 227 -17.62 -17.23 25.81
CA ASN A 227 -17.30 -16.40 26.96
C ASN A 227 -18.24 -15.18 27.09
N ALA A 228 -19.30 -15.32 27.89
CA ALA A 228 -20.19 -14.21 28.26
C ALA A 228 -19.42 -13.01 28.85
N THR A 229 -18.28 -13.24 29.49
CA THR A 229 -17.38 -12.19 30.00
C THR A 229 -16.80 -11.37 28.85
N LEU A 230 -16.35 -12.02 27.78
CA LEU A 230 -15.73 -11.34 26.63
C LEU A 230 -16.76 -10.53 25.84
N ALA A 231 -17.98 -11.04 25.69
CA ALA A 231 -19.09 -10.27 25.10
C ALA A 231 -19.46 -9.06 25.97
N ARG A 232 -19.43 -9.19 27.30
CA ARG A 232 -19.68 -8.07 28.21
C ARG A 232 -18.57 -7.02 28.13
N GLU A 233 -17.31 -7.44 28.16
CA GLU A 233 -16.15 -6.55 28.02
C GLU A 233 -16.18 -5.79 26.68
N LEU A 234 -16.55 -6.48 25.60
CA LEU A 234 -16.75 -5.88 24.28
C LEU A 234 -17.81 -4.77 24.30
N ILE A 235 -18.97 -5.04 24.91
CA ILE A 235 -20.06 -4.06 25.02
C ILE A 235 -19.64 -2.87 25.89
N VAL A 236 -18.93 -3.12 27.00
CA VAL A 236 -18.40 -2.05 27.86
C VAL A 236 -17.42 -1.17 27.07
N SER A 237 -16.49 -1.78 26.32
CA SER A 237 -15.55 -1.06 25.46
C SER A 237 -16.24 -0.23 24.38
N LEU A 238 -17.33 -0.71 23.79
CA LEU A 238 -18.13 0.07 22.83
C LEU A 238 -18.73 1.31 23.48
N ARG A 239 -19.30 1.16 24.68
CA ARG A 239 -19.87 2.26 25.45
C ARG A 239 -18.81 3.28 25.89
N GLU A 240 -17.65 2.82 26.34
CA GLU A 240 -16.54 3.69 26.75
C GLU A 240 -15.99 4.51 25.58
N ARG A 241 -16.11 4.01 24.34
CA ARG A 241 -15.79 4.72 23.10
C ARG A 241 -16.90 5.67 22.63
N GLY A 242 -17.92 5.90 23.45
CA GLY A 242 -18.96 6.89 23.17
C GLY A 242 -20.21 6.34 22.51
N LEU A 243 -20.33 5.04 22.26
CA LEU A 243 -21.55 4.48 21.66
C LEU A 243 -22.76 4.77 22.56
N ASP A 244 -23.74 5.50 22.02
CA ASP A 244 -24.97 5.82 22.74
C ASP A 244 -25.84 4.56 22.89
N VAL A 245 -26.05 4.17 24.14
CA VAL A 245 -26.88 3.01 24.54
C VAL A 245 -28.19 3.45 25.22
N THR A 246 -28.50 4.75 25.22
CA THR A 246 -29.73 5.28 25.82
C THR A 246 -30.95 5.09 24.93
N ALA A 247 -30.75 5.08 23.61
CA ALA A 247 -31.75 4.68 22.64
C ALA A 247 -31.88 3.14 22.57
N PRO A 248 -33.07 2.60 22.26
CA PRO A 248 -33.26 1.17 22.08
C PRO A 248 -32.53 0.68 20.81
N ILE A 249 -31.53 -0.19 21.00
CA ILE A 249 -30.78 -0.84 19.92
C ILE A 249 -31.17 -2.33 19.87
N LEU A 250 -31.44 -2.85 18.67
CA LEU A 250 -31.61 -4.29 18.48
C LEU A 250 -30.26 -5.00 18.60
N VAL A 251 -30.04 -5.78 19.65
CA VAL A 251 -28.83 -6.59 19.80
C VAL A 251 -29.08 -8.02 19.34
N VAL A 252 -28.33 -8.47 18.33
CA VAL A 252 -28.41 -9.82 17.77
C VAL A 252 -27.13 -10.57 18.13
N LEU A 253 -27.29 -11.70 18.82
CA LEU A 253 -26.18 -12.60 19.16
C LEU A 253 -26.28 -13.84 18.29
N TRP A 254 -25.25 -14.10 17.48
CA TRP A 254 -25.16 -15.36 16.77
C TRP A 254 -24.55 -16.44 17.66
N THR A 255 -25.40 -17.31 18.18
CA THR A 255 -24.95 -18.59 18.74
C THR A 255 -24.98 -19.60 17.59
N GLY A 256 -23.83 -20.12 17.17
CA GLY A 256 -23.73 -21.10 16.09
C GLY A 256 -24.60 -22.37 16.33
N PRO A 257 -24.65 -23.32 15.38
CA PRO A 257 -25.59 -24.44 15.39
C PRO A 257 -25.45 -25.44 16.55
N ARG A 258 -24.51 -25.26 17.47
CA ARG A 258 -24.33 -26.08 18.68
C ARG A 258 -24.90 -25.38 19.92
N ARG A 259 -26.21 -25.54 20.14
CA ARG A 259 -27.01 -25.33 21.39
C ARG A 259 -28.23 -24.43 21.18
N CYS A 260 -29.20 -24.90 20.39
CA CYS A 260 -30.60 -24.71 20.78
C CYS A 260 -30.97 -25.79 21.82
N ALA A 261 -30.44 -25.65 23.03
CA ALA A 261 -30.95 -26.31 24.21
C ALA A 261 -31.18 -25.23 25.27
N GLY A 262 -32.28 -24.49 25.11
CA GLY A 262 -33.03 -23.98 26.26
C GLY A 262 -32.92 -22.51 26.66
N ARG A 263 -32.08 -21.65 26.06
CA ARG A 263 -32.10 -20.20 26.36
C ARG A 263 -31.73 -19.35 25.14
N CYS A 264 -32.74 -18.92 24.40
CA CYS A 264 -32.63 -17.78 23.50
C CYS A 264 -32.44 -16.54 24.38
N TRP A 265 -31.21 -16.01 24.46
CA TRP A 265 -30.96 -14.75 25.14
C TRP A 265 -31.42 -13.60 24.24
N MET A 266 -32.72 -13.32 24.28
CA MET A 266 -33.25 -12.05 23.83
C MET A 266 -33.03 -11.06 24.98
N CYS A 267 -31.83 -10.50 25.06
CA CYS A 267 -31.55 -9.44 26.03
C CYS A 267 -32.08 -8.13 25.43
N SER A 268 -33.32 -7.78 25.75
CA SER A 268 -33.75 -6.39 25.65
C SER A 268 -32.93 -5.60 26.66
N ILE A 269 -31.87 -4.91 26.20
CA ILE A 269 -31.21 -3.89 27.00
C ILE A 269 -32.18 -2.72 27.05
N THR A 270 -33.04 -2.75 28.06
CA THR A 270 -33.84 -1.61 28.50
C THR A 270 -33.68 -1.48 30.01
N ARG A 271 -33.03 -0.36 30.38
CA ARG A 271 -32.72 0.19 31.71
C ARG A 271 -31.52 -0.37 32.45
#